data_AF-A0A8S3JRZ0-F1
#
_entry.id   AF-A0A8S3JRZ0-F1
#
_cell.length_a   1.000
_cell.length_b   1.000
_cell.length_c   1.000
_cell.angle_alpha   90.00
_cell.angle_beta   90.00
_cell.angle_gamma   90.00
#
_symmetry.space_group_name_H-M   'P 1'
#
loop_
_entity.id
_entity.type
_entity.pdbx_description
1 polymer ?
#
loop_
_entity_poly.entity_id
_entity_poly.type
_entity_poly.pdbx_seq_one_letter_code
_entity_poly.pdbx_strand_id
1 'polypeptide(L)'
;MLSPSSRGALITAASFLYVFMGLIAGFYAGRIYKTIRGSNWKRTAALTATIYPGIVFGIGFFLNFFIWGKRSSGAVPLSTMVAILVMWLGISFPLVCVGFYFGYRKQPYDHPVRTNQIPRQVPEQQWFLHPVL
;
A
#
# COMPACT_ATOMS: atom_id res chain seq x y z
N MET A 1 3.06 -29.98 8.14
CA MET A 1 3.41 -30.10 6.71
C MET A 1 2.09 -30.16 5.92
N LEU A 2 1.79 -29.12 5.13
CA LEU A 2 0.60 -29.12 4.26
C LEU A 2 0.73 -30.23 3.21
N SER A 3 -0.37 -30.94 2.91
CA SER A 3 -0.35 -32.07 1.98
C SER A 3 0.19 -31.63 0.61
N PRO A 4 1.01 -32.47 -0.08
CA PRO A 4 1.59 -32.14 -1.38
C PRO A 4 0.56 -31.74 -2.46
N SER A 5 -0.71 -32.10 -2.23
CA SER A 5 -1.88 -31.83 -3.06
C SER A 5 -2.39 -30.38 -3.04
N SER A 6 -2.01 -29.54 -2.08
CA SER A 6 -2.52 -28.16 -1.94
C SER A 6 -1.44 -27.06 -1.99
N ARG A 7 -0.21 -27.39 -2.43
CA ARG A 7 0.94 -26.44 -2.43
C ARG A 7 0.63 -25.10 -3.12
N GLY A 8 -0.17 -25.11 -4.20
CA GLY A 8 -0.61 -23.90 -4.89
C GLY A 8 -1.91 -23.28 -4.33
N ALA A 9 -2.71 -24.02 -3.57
CA ALA A 9 -4.00 -23.56 -3.07
C ALA A 9 -3.84 -22.44 -2.02
N LEU A 10 -2.82 -22.53 -1.17
CA LEU A 10 -2.56 -21.49 -0.17
C LEU A 10 -2.07 -20.19 -0.84
N ILE A 11 -1.19 -20.29 -1.84
CA ILE A 11 -0.67 -19.12 -2.57
C ILE A 11 -1.78 -18.43 -3.35
N THR A 12 -2.64 -19.21 -4.02
CA THR A 12 -3.78 -18.67 -4.75
C THR A 12 -4.80 -18.03 -3.80
N ALA A 13 -5.16 -18.70 -2.70
CA ALA A 13 -6.05 -18.14 -1.68
C ALA A 13 -5.50 -16.85 -1.05
N ALA A 14 -4.21 -16.79 -0.72
CA ALA A 14 -3.55 -15.60 -0.20
C ALA A 14 -3.56 -14.44 -1.22
N SER A 15 -3.36 -14.75 -2.51
CA SER A 15 -3.41 -13.76 -3.59
C SER A 15 -4.81 -13.18 -3.75
N PHE A 16 -5.84 -14.04 -3.74
CA PHE A 16 -7.23 -13.59 -3.77
C PHE A 16 -7.58 -12.72 -2.56
N LEU A 17 -7.25 -13.18 -1.35
CA LEU A 17 -7.48 -12.43 -0.11
C LEU A 17 -6.81 -11.05 -0.16
N TYR A 18 -5.56 -10.99 -0.64
CA TYR A 18 -4.83 -9.75 -0.81
C TYR A 18 -5.56 -8.76 -1.74
N VAL A 19 -6.04 -9.23 -2.88
CA VAL A 19 -6.80 -8.41 -3.85
C VAL A 19 -8.08 -7.86 -3.20
N PHE A 20 -8.85 -8.69 -2.49
CA PHE A 20 -10.07 -8.26 -1.80
C PHE A 20 -9.79 -7.26 -0.67
N MET A 21 -8.72 -7.46 0.09
CA MET A 21 -8.29 -6.51 1.13
C MET A 21 -7.90 -5.15 0.57
N GLY A 22 -7.62 -5.05 -0.73
CA GLY A 22 -7.39 -3.77 -1.41
C GLY A 22 -8.56 -2.78 -1.26
N LEU A 23 -9.81 -3.25 -1.25
CA LEU A 23 -10.98 -2.39 -1.06
C LEU A 23 -11.00 -1.77 0.35
N ILE A 24 -10.71 -2.59 1.36
CA ILE A 24 -10.66 -2.15 2.77
C ILE A 24 -9.51 -1.18 2.97
N ALA A 25 -8.32 -1.51 2.44
CA ALA A 25 -7.15 -0.65 2.48
C ALA A 25 -7.42 0.72 1.82
N GLY A 26 -8.05 0.71 0.64
CA GLY A 26 -8.48 1.92 -0.05
C GLY A 26 -9.43 2.76 0.81
N PHE A 27 -10.44 2.15 1.41
CA PHE A 27 -11.42 2.83 2.26
C PHE A 27 -10.77 3.57 3.44
N TYR A 28 -9.91 2.89 4.20
CA TYR A 28 -9.22 3.52 5.33
C TYR A 28 -8.24 4.60 4.86
N ALA A 29 -7.48 4.35 3.79
CA ALA A 29 -6.56 5.32 3.23
C ALA A 29 -7.29 6.60 2.76
N GLY A 30 -8.45 6.45 2.10
CA GLY A 30 -9.26 7.58 1.67
C GLY A 30 -9.81 8.41 2.83
N ARG A 31 -10.24 7.74 3.91
CA ARG A 31 -10.75 8.41 5.11
C ARG A 31 -9.65 9.17 5.85
N ILE A 32 -8.47 8.57 6.01
CA ILE A 32 -7.29 9.21 6.61
C ILE A 32 -6.79 10.37 5.73
N TYR A 33 -6.76 10.20 4.41
CA TYR A 33 -6.34 11.28 3.50
C TYR A 33 -7.26 12.51 3.63
N LYS A 34 -8.56 12.28 3.86
CA LYS A 34 -9.51 13.36 4.15
C LYS A 34 -9.25 14.03 5.50
N THR A 35 -8.84 13.30 6.54
CA THR A 35 -8.58 13.90 7.88
C THR A 35 -7.39 14.84 7.89
N ILE A 36 -6.41 14.58 7.03
CA ILE A 36 -5.22 15.41 6.83
C ILE A 36 -5.50 16.58 5.85
N ARG A 37 -6.75 16.78 5.43
CA ARG A 37 -7.17 17.82 4.46
C ARG A 37 -6.47 17.69 3.10
N GLY A 38 -6.22 16.46 2.65
CA GLY A 38 -5.63 16.20 1.35
C GLY A 38 -6.55 16.61 0.19
N SER A 39 -6.02 17.42 -0.75
CA SER A 39 -6.75 17.94 -1.92
C SER A 39 -6.75 16.96 -3.11
N ASN A 40 -5.64 16.24 -3.33
CA ASN A 40 -5.41 15.45 -4.54
C ASN A 40 -5.78 13.97 -4.38
N TRP A 41 -7.07 13.69 -4.19
CA TRP A 41 -7.58 12.34 -3.89
C TRP A 41 -7.25 11.29 -4.96
N LYS A 42 -7.26 11.65 -6.25
CA LYS A 42 -6.97 10.73 -7.37
C LYS A 42 -5.51 10.24 -7.35
N ARG A 43 -4.56 11.16 -7.12
CA ARG A 43 -3.13 10.83 -7.08
C ARG A 43 -2.81 9.95 -5.87
N THR A 44 -3.40 10.25 -4.72
CA THR A 44 -3.24 9.43 -3.52
C THR A 44 -3.84 8.04 -3.71
N ALA A 45 -5.05 7.93 -4.28
CA ALA A 45 -5.65 6.63 -4.57
C ALA A 45 -4.76 5.77 -5.48
N ALA A 46 -4.20 6.37 -6.54
CA ALA A 46 -3.27 5.69 -7.44
C ALA A 46 -1.98 5.25 -6.73
N LEU A 47 -1.40 6.12 -5.89
CA LEU A 47 -0.20 5.79 -5.11
C LEU A 47 -0.47 4.68 -4.09
N THR A 48 -1.60 4.71 -3.38
CA THR A 48 -1.99 3.65 -2.43
C THR A 48 -2.13 2.31 -3.14
N ALA A 49 -2.69 2.30 -4.35
CA ALA A 49 -2.84 1.08 -5.14
C ALA A 49 -1.52 0.56 -5.74
N THR A 50 -0.49 1.42 -5.87
CA THR A 50 0.70 1.08 -6.67
C THR A 50 2.01 0.96 -5.92
N ILE A 51 2.22 1.70 -4.83
CA ILE A 51 3.53 1.76 -4.15
C ILE A 51 3.99 0.39 -3.68
N TYR A 52 3.18 -0.29 -2.86
CA TYR A 52 3.57 -1.58 -2.28
C TYR A 52 3.73 -2.68 -3.34
N PRO A 53 2.70 -2.99 -4.15
CA PRO A 53 2.83 -4.03 -5.18
C PRO A 53 3.89 -3.68 -6.24
N GLY A 54 4.08 -2.40 -6.56
CA GLY A 54 5.12 -1.96 -7.49
C GLY A 54 6.53 -2.21 -6.97
N ILE A 55 6.80 -1.95 -5.68
CA ILE A 55 8.10 -2.25 -5.06
C ILE A 55 8.35 -3.76 -5.05
N VAL A 56 7.36 -4.56 -4.62
CA VAL A 56 7.49 -6.03 -4.56
C VAL A 56 7.74 -6.60 -5.96
N PHE A 57 6.99 -6.14 -6.96
CA PHE A 57 7.18 -6.56 -8.35
C PHE A 57 8.55 -6.14 -8.88
N GLY A 58 9.00 -4.92 -8.59
CA GLY A 58 10.31 -4.42 -9.01
C GLY A 58 11.48 -5.24 -8.43
N ILE A 59 11.44 -5.55 -7.13
CA ILE A 59 12.44 -6.41 -6.48
C ILE A 59 12.39 -7.83 -7.08
N GLY A 60 11.18 -8.39 -7.22
CA GLY A 60 11.00 -9.72 -7.81
C GLY A 60 11.52 -9.81 -9.24
N PHE A 61 11.25 -8.79 -10.07
CA PHE A 61 11.73 -8.70 -11.44
C PHE A 61 13.26 -8.59 -11.50
N PHE A 62 13.85 -7.74 -10.66
CA PHE A 62 15.31 -7.57 -10.57
C PHE A 62 16.00 -8.87 -10.16
N LEU A 63 15.48 -9.55 -9.14
CA LEU A 63 15.99 -10.87 -8.73
C LEU A 63 15.80 -11.91 -9.83
N ASN A 64 14.66 -11.91 -10.52
CA ASN A 64 14.37 -12.84 -11.62
C ASN A 64 15.37 -12.67 -12.77
N PHE A 65 15.84 -11.45 -13.05
CA PHE A 65 16.87 -11.18 -14.06
C PHE A 65 18.18 -11.92 -13.78
N PHE A 66 18.66 -11.93 -12.52
CA PHE A 66 19.87 -12.68 -12.14
C PHE A 66 19.68 -14.19 -12.26
N ILE A 67 18.51 -14.69 -11.87
CA ILE A 67 18.16 -16.12 -11.96
C ILE A 67 18.16 -16.59 -13.42
N TRP A 68 17.65 -15.73 -14.32
CA TRP A 68 17.68 -15.96 -15.76
C TRP A 68 19.12 -16.05 -16.30
N GLY A 69 20.00 -15.15 -15.87
CA GLY A 69 21.42 -15.17 -16.25
C GLY A 69 22.15 -16.46 -15.84
N LYS A 70 21.73 -17.09 -14.72
CA LYS A 70 22.26 -18.38 -14.25
C LYS A 70 21.58 -19.61 -14.90
N ARG A 71 20.64 -19.43 -15.83
CA ARG A 71 19.81 -20.50 -16.43
C ARG A 71 19.22 -21.46 -15.39
N SER A 72 18.87 -20.94 -14.22
CA SER A 72 18.34 -21.75 -13.13
C SER A 72 16.87 -22.10 -13.38
N SER A 73 16.48 -23.34 -13.08
CA SER A 73 15.10 -23.82 -13.17
C SER A 73 14.12 -23.11 -12.23
N GLY A 74 14.62 -22.26 -11.33
CA GLY A 74 13.81 -21.36 -10.48
C GLY A 74 13.39 -20.05 -11.16
N ALA A 75 13.73 -19.85 -12.43
CA ALA A 75 13.32 -18.68 -13.19
C ALA A 75 11.80 -18.62 -13.34
N VAL A 76 11.22 -17.49 -12.94
CA VAL A 76 9.80 -17.20 -13.15
C VAL A 76 9.60 -16.90 -14.64
N PRO A 77 8.76 -17.66 -15.35
CA PRO A 77 8.53 -17.42 -16.78
C PRO A 77 7.87 -16.06 -17.00
N LEU A 78 8.16 -15.42 -18.14
CA LEU A 78 7.62 -14.10 -18.47
C LEU A 78 6.08 -14.06 -18.40
N SER A 79 5.42 -15.15 -18.79
CA SER A 79 3.97 -15.29 -18.76
C SER A 79 3.36 -15.11 -17.38
N THR A 80 3.99 -15.65 -16.33
CA THR A 80 3.47 -15.51 -14.96
C THR A 80 3.72 -14.11 -14.40
N MET A 81 4.81 -13.45 -14.78
CA MET A 81 5.04 -12.04 -14.41
C MET A 81 3.97 -11.14 -15.04
N VAL A 82 3.65 -11.36 -16.33
CA VAL A 82 2.58 -10.62 -17.01
C VAL A 82 1.21 -10.91 -16.39
N ALA A 83 0.92 -12.17 -16.04
CA ALA A 83 -0.34 -12.54 -15.39
C ALA A 83 -0.54 -11.83 -14.04
N ILE A 84 0.51 -11.75 -13.21
CA ILE A 84 0.48 -11.01 -11.93
C ILE A 84 0.24 -9.51 -12.17
N LEU A 85 0.88 -8.95 -13.20
CA LEU A 85 0.74 -7.54 -13.58
C LEU A 85 -0.70 -7.21 -14.03
N VAL A 86 -1.29 -8.06 -14.87
CA VAL A 86 -2.69 -7.93 -15.32
C VAL A 86 -3.67 -8.09 -14.16
N MET A 87 -3.46 -9.05 -13.25
CA MET A 87 -4.30 -9.21 -12.05
C MET A 87 -4.22 -7.96 -11.16
N TRP A 88 -3.02 -7.40 -10.99
CA TRP A 88 -2.81 -6.19 -10.20
C TRP A 88 -3.46 -4.96 -10.82
N LEU A 89 -3.19 -4.64 -12.09
CA LEU A 89 -3.75 -3.45 -12.75
C LEU A 89 -5.23 -3.61 -13.12
N GLY A 90 -5.65 -4.82 -13.47
CA GLY A 90 -7.02 -5.10 -13.93
C GLY A 90 -8.04 -5.28 -12.81
N ILE A 91 -7.62 -5.81 -11.65
CA ILE A 91 -8.54 -6.14 -10.55
C ILE A 91 -8.20 -5.36 -9.27
N SER A 92 -6.97 -5.49 -8.77
CA SER A 92 -6.59 -4.89 -7.48
C SER A 92 -6.63 -3.37 -7.51
N PHE A 93 -6.05 -2.75 -8.54
CA PHE A 93 -6.02 -1.31 -8.72
C PHE A 93 -7.42 -0.66 -8.70
N PRO A 94 -8.40 -1.09 -9.54
CA PRO A 94 -9.74 -0.53 -9.48
C PRO A 94 -10.44 -0.80 -8.14
N LEU A 95 -10.23 -1.97 -7.51
CA LEU A 95 -10.80 -2.26 -6.19
C LEU A 95 -10.34 -1.25 -5.12
N VAL A 96 -9.03 -0.94 -5.09
CA VAL A 96 -8.47 0.05 -4.17
C VAL A 96 -9.03 1.43 -4.47
N CYS A 97 -9.13 1.84 -5.75
CA CYS A 97 -9.71 3.13 -6.13
C CYS A 97 -11.18 3.26 -5.71
N VAL A 98 -11.97 2.20 -5.88
CA VAL A 98 -13.38 2.15 -5.44
C VAL A 98 -13.48 2.28 -3.92
N GLY A 99 -12.68 1.49 -3.19
CA GLY A 99 -12.61 1.60 -1.73
C GLY A 99 -12.24 3.02 -1.27
N PHE A 100 -11.21 3.59 -1.88
CA PHE A 100 -10.75 4.96 -1.60
C PHE A 100 -11.82 6.01 -1.85
N TYR A 101 -12.56 5.89 -2.96
CA TYR A 101 -13.64 6.80 -3.29
C TYR A 101 -14.75 6.81 -2.22
N PHE A 102 -15.16 5.62 -1.75
CA PHE A 102 -16.13 5.52 -0.66
C PHE A 102 -15.58 6.02 0.68
N GLY A 103 -14.31 5.75 0.98
CA GLY A 103 -13.62 6.23 2.17
C GLY A 103 -13.52 7.75 2.22
N TYR A 104 -13.17 8.38 1.10
CA TYR A 104 -13.04 9.84 0.98
C TYR A 104 -14.40 10.57 1.09
N ARG A 105 -15.51 9.90 0.78
CA ARG A 105 -16.86 10.47 0.98
C ARG A 105 -17.30 10.45 2.45
N LYS A 106 -16.81 9.52 3.26
CA LYS A 106 -17.15 9.44 4.68
C LYS A 106 -16.63 10.63 5.49
N GLN A 107 -17.23 10.87 6.65
CA GLN A 107 -16.81 11.92 7.56
C GLN A 107 -15.36 11.68 8.03
N PRO A 108 -14.53 12.74 8.10
CA PRO A 108 -13.22 12.67 8.74
C PRO A 108 -13.32 12.14 10.18
N TYR A 109 -12.22 11.59 10.69
CA TYR A 109 -12.09 11.36 12.14
C TYR A 109 -12.04 12.71 12.87
N ASP A 110 -12.70 12.79 14.01
CA ASP A 110 -12.63 13.95 14.88
C ASP A 110 -11.27 13.99 15.58
N HIS A 111 -10.59 15.11 15.42
CA HIS A 111 -9.33 15.35 16.12
C HIS A 111 -9.62 15.69 17.58
N PRO A 112 -8.88 15.11 18.55
CA PRO A 112 -9.13 15.34 19.97
C PRO A 112 -8.92 16.80 20.39
N VAL A 113 -8.24 17.59 19.56
CA VAL A 113 -7.96 19.00 19.78
C VAL A 113 -8.26 19.79 18.52
N ARG A 114 -8.84 20.98 18.69
CA ARG A 114 -9.02 21.95 17.61
C ARG A 114 -7.65 22.47 17.17
N THR A 115 -7.25 22.15 15.94
CA THR A 115 -6.03 22.70 15.33
C THR A 115 -6.29 24.15 14.91
N ASN A 116 -5.66 25.11 15.58
CA ASN A 116 -5.60 26.49 15.09
C ASN A 116 -4.72 26.56 13.84
N GLN A 117 -5.08 27.42 12.87
CA GLN A 117 -4.30 27.59 11.65
C GLN A 117 -2.97 28.33 11.90
N ILE A 118 -2.90 29.12 12.97
CA ILE A 118 -1.70 29.82 13.39
C ILE A 118 -0.86 28.85 14.25
N PRO A 119 0.36 28.47 13.82
CA PRO A 119 1.25 27.68 14.64
C PRO A 119 1.54 28.44 15.93
N ARG A 120 1.33 27.79 17.08
CA ARG A 120 1.65 28.40 18.36
C ARG A 120 3.16 28.60 18.40
N GLN A 121 3.60 29.78 18.83
CA GLN A 121 5.02 30.02 19.07
C GLN A 121 5.48 29.04 20.15
N VAL A 122 6.51 28.25 19.84
CA VAL A 122 7.16 27.38 20.83
C VAL A 122 8.06 28.29 21.67
N PRO A 123 7.85 28.40 22.99
CA PRO A 123 8.73 29.20 23.83
C PRO A 123 10.15 28.64 23.79
N GLU A 124 11.16 29.50 23.91
CA GLU A 124 12.56 29.05 23.98
C GLU A 124 12.75 28.15 25.20
N GLN A 125 13.38 27.00 24.99
CA GLN A 125 13.66 26.04 26.06
C GLN A 125 14.66 26.65 27.04
N GLN A 126 14.29 26.73 28.32
CA GLN A 126 15.15 27.30 29.34
C GLN A 126 16.42 26.46 29.53
N TRP A 127 17.54 27.11 29.80
CA TRP A 127 18.88 26.50 29.85
C TRP A 127 19.00 25.29 30.79
N PHE A 128 18.23 25.27 31.89
CA PHE A 128 18.24 24.20 32.89
C PHE A 128 17.41 22.96 32.50
N LEU A 129 16.64 23.02 31.40
CA LEU A 129 15.89 21.88 30.86
C LEU A 129 16.67 21.14 29.76
N HIS A 130 17.94 21.49 29.53
CA HIS A 130 18.77 20.87 28.52
C HIS A 130 19.33 19.53 29.05
N PRO A 131 19.08 18.38 28.40
CA PRO A 131 19.44 17.05 28.91
C PRO A 131 20.96 16.76 28.91
N VAL A 132 21.79 17.78 28.69
CA VAL A 132 23.24 17.69 28.51
C VAL A 132 23.99 18.59 29.52
N LEU A 133 23.27 19.36 30.33
CA LEU A 133 23.77 20.04 31.54
C LEU A 133 23.33 19.24 32.77
#